data_AF-A0A3C0W423-F1
#
_entry.id   AF-A0A3C0W423-F1
#
_cell.length_a   1.000
_cell.length_b   1.000
_cell.length_c   1.000
_cell.angle_alpha   90.00
_cell.angle_beta   90.00
_cell.angle_gamma   90.00
#
_symmetry.space_group_name_H-M   'P 1'
#
loop_
_entity.id
_entity.type
_entity.pdbx_description
1 polymer ?
#
loop_
_entity_poly.entity_id
_entity_poly.type
_entity_poly.pdbx_seq_one_letter_code
_entity_poly.pdbx_strand_id
1 'polypeptide(L)' 'MKKVLGRYGNDRGHWVGDGFPVRSLFSYNAVGKQVSPFLLLDYA' A
#
# COMPACT_ATOMS: atom_id res chain seq x y z
N MET A 1 -12.76 -5.35 -20.80
CA MET A 1 -11.71 -5.64 -19.80
C MET A 1 -11.10 -4.33 -19.32
N LYS A 2 -10.71 -4.23 -18.04
CA LYS A 2 -9.97 -3.06 -17.55
C LYS A 2 -8.47 -3.21 -17.86
N LYS A 3 -7.78 -2.09 -18.11
CA LYS A 3 -6.33 -2.06 -18.37
C LYS A 3 -5.57 -1.80 -17.07
N VAL A 4 -4.50 -2.55 -16.82
CA VAL A 4 -3.56 -2.28 -15.72
C VAL A 4 -2.68 -1.10 -16.11
N LEU A 5 -2.70 -0.03 -15.32
CA LEU A 5 -1.95 1.21 -15.60
C LEU A 5 -0.54 1.21 -15.00
N GLY A 6 -0.32 0.43 -13.94
CA GLY A 6 0.97 0.31 -13.25
C GLY A 6 0.96 -0.80 -12.21
N ARG A 7 2.15 -1.20 -11.76
CA ARG A 7 2.36 -2.14 -10.65
C ARG A 7 3.35 -1.52 -9.68
N TYR A 8 3.01 -1.52 -8.41
CA TYR A 8 3.85 -1.00 -7.34
C TYR A 8 4.16 -2.16 -6.40
N GLY A 9 5.41 -2.28 -6.00
CA GLY A 9 5.88 -3.30 -5.07
C GLY A 9 6.56 -2.64 -3.88
N ASN A 10 6.41 -3.26 -2.72
CA ASN A 10 7.19 -2.95 -1.54
C ASN A 10 7.64 -4.29 -0.96
N ASP A 11 8.93 -4.45 -0.73
CA ASP A 11 9.55 -5.60 -0.07
C ASP A 11 9.95 -5.28 1.38
N ARG A 12 9.86 -4.00 1.79
CA ARG A 12 10.21 -3.54 3.13
C ARG A 12 9.00 -3.60 4.05
N GLY A 13 9.11 -4.46 5.07
CA GLY A 13 8.20 -4.47 6.20
C GLY A 13 8.55 -3.41 7.24
N HIS A 14 7.57 -3.03 8.05
CA HIS A 14 7.73 -2.21 9.23
C HIS A 14 6.76 -2.68 10.32
N TRP A 15 7.02 -2.30 11.56
CA TRP A 15 6.14 -2.65 12.68
C TRP A 15 5.08 -1.59 12.89
N VAL A 16 3.83 -2.02 13.08
CA VAL A 16 2.76 -1.19 13.65
C VAL A 16 2.54 -1.64 15.09
N GLY A 17 2.92 -0.77 16.03
CA GLY A 17 3.04 -1.15 17.44
C GLY A 17 4.08 -2.25 17.64
N ASP A 18 3.75 -3.24 18.45
CA ASP A 18 4.58 -4.39 18.80
C ASP A 18 4.02 -5.74 18.30
N GLY A 19 2.83 -5.76 17.71
CA GLY A 19 2.12 -6.99 17.33
C GLY A 19 2.03 -7.28 15.83
N PHE A 20 2.32 -6.30 14.96
CA PHE A 20 2.06 -6.43 13.53
C PHE A 20 3.28 -6.03 12.69
N PRO A 21 4.08 -7.00 12.21
CA PRO A 21 5.08 -6.76 11.17
C PRO A 21 4.36 -6.70 9.83
N VAL A 22 4.10 -5.49 9.33
CA VAL A 22 3.31 -5.28 8.12
C VAL A 22 4.15 -4.74 6.97
N ARG A 23 3.61 -4.88 5.77
CA ARG A 23 4.17 -4.33 4.54
C ARG A 23 3.14 -3.46 3.86
N SER A 24 3.41 -2.16 3.77
CA SER A 24 2.52 -1.23 3.06
C SER A 24 2.55 -1.52 1.57
N LEU A 25 1.39 -1.93 1.03
CA LEU A 25 1.21 -2.16 -0.40
C LEU A 25 0.90 -0.84 -1.12
N PHE A 26 0.16 0.06 -0.48
CA PHE A 26 0.00 1.44 -0.92
C PHE A 26 -0.31 2.39 0.24
N SER A 27 -0.05 3.67 0.01
CA SER A 27 -0.54 4.77 0.84
C SER A 27 -0.89 5.97 -0.03
N TYR A 28 -1.79 6.83 0.45
CA TYR A 28 -2.17 8.05 -0.22
C TYR A 28 -0.96 8.97 -0.47
N ASN A 29 0.02 8.97 0.42
CA ASN A 29 1.24 9.77 0.24
C ASN A 29 2.11 9.26 -0.91
N ALA A 30 2.06 7.96 -1.23
CA ALA A 30 2.87 7.35 -2.30
C ALA A 30 2.16 7.33 -3.67
N VAL A 31 0.86 7.00 -3.71
CA VAL A 31 0.10 6.81 -4.97
C VAL A 31 -1.16 7.69 -5.07
N GLY A 32 -1.44 8.52 -4.05
CA GLY A 32 -2.33 9.67 -4.11
C GLY A 32 -3.67 9.46 -4.80
N LYS A 33 -4.02 10.37 -5.70
CA LYS A 33 -5.32 10.41 -6.39
C LYS A 33 -5.63 9.15 -7.21
N GLN A 34 -4.63 8.36 -7.59
CA GLN A 34 -4.83 7.15 -8.41
C GLN A 34 -5.56 6.04 -7.64
N VAL A 35 -5.48 6.06 -6.30
CA VAL A 35 -6.13 5.08 -5.44
C VAL A 35 -7.32 5.65 -4.68
N SER A 36 -7.78 6.87 -4.99
CA SER A 36 -8.97 7.46 -4.35
C SER A 36 -10.19 6.54 -4.54
N PRO A 37 -11.01 6.30 -3.50
CA PRO A 37 -11.02 6.94 -2.18
C PRO A 37 -10.20 6.21 -1.09
N PHE A 38 -9.35 5.26 -1.45
CA PHE A 38 -8.57 4.48 -0.50
C PHE A 38 -7.36 5.25 0.02
N LEU A 39 -7.06 5.13 1.32
CA LEU A 39 -5.99 5.87 1.98
C LEU A 39 -4.73 5.03 2.19
N LEU A 40 -4.86 3.77 2.59
CA LEU A 40 -3.73 2.91 2.92
C LEU A 40 -4.15 1.43 2.87
N LEU A 41 -3.21 0.56 2.54
CA LEU A 41 -3.33 -0.88 2.73
C LEU A 41 -2.01 -1.46 3.22
N ASP A 42 -2.06 -2.02 4.42
CA ASP A 42 -0.98 -2.79 5.04
C ASP A 42 -1.32 -4.28 5.03
N TYR A 43 -0.32 -5.11 4.74
CA TYR A 43 -0.41 -6.56 4.73
C TYR A 43 0.52 -7.16 5.79
N ALA A 44 -0.04 -7.89 6.76
CA ALA A 44 0.71 -8.64 7.77
C ALA A 44 1.13 -10.02 7.26
#